data_AF-A0A6H9XU51-F1
#
_entry.id   AF-A0A6H9XU51-F1
#
_cell.length_a   1.000
_cell.length_b   1.000
_cell.length_c   1.000
_cell.angle_alpha   90.00
_cell.angle_beta   90.00
_cell.angle_gamma   90.00
#
_symmetry.space_group_name_H-M   'P 1'
#
loop_
_entity.id
_entity.type
_entity.pdbx_description
1 polymer ?
#
loop_
_entity_poly.entity_id
_entity_poly.type
_entity_poly.pdbx_seq_one_letter_code
_entity_poly.pdbx_strand_id
1 'polypeptide(L)'
;MFTRVDDRLHDHPKFLKCSLSARGLWITALSWVGDKLTDGFVPHSCLGRLGARKRDADRLVEAGLWERGECDGEPGYWFHDFEDWNKAATHAEVRKRAGQNRSRVLKHRTRRSVVYKQRTPQPTVTGTTPADWSTPEDPRCRDHAKLPREHVPACRACGQARQWFTQQAMAEKQARHDAIASCEYCDDRGLATTQDTAGNDVLIRCSHNGPLPIIPAPEPVVHNPPPPEVRAWFDRQHSTRQPVVVHSASME
;
A
#
# COMPACT_ATOMS: atom_id res chain seq x y z
N MET A 1 -16.40 17.46 4.31
CA MET A 1 -17.61 17.68 3.51
C MET A 1 -17.46 16.81 2.28
N PHE A 2 -18.52 16.20 1.76
CA PHE A 2 -18.45 15.32 0.59
C PHE A 2 -19.22 15.98 -0.55
N THR A 3 -18.58 16.20 -1.69
CA THR A 3 -19.25 16.52 -2.95
C THR A 3 -19.71 15.21 -3.60
N ARG A 4 -20.94 15.20 -4.14
CA ARG A 4 -21.53 13.99 -4.72
C ARG A 4 -21.03 13.82 -6.15
N VAL A 5 -20.66 12.59 -6.48
CA VAL A 5 -20.32 12.17 -7.85
C VAL A 5 -21.45 11.26 -8.31
N ASP A 6 -21.89 11.42 -9.55
CA ASP A 6 -22.87 10.53 -10.16
C ASP A 6 -22.27 9.13 -10.36
N ASP A 7 -22.98 8.08 -9.92
CA ASP A 7 -22.49 6.70 -10.00
C ASP A 7 -22.30 6.21 -11.46
N ARG A 8 -23.01 6.82 -12.42
CA ARG A 8 -22.92 6.55 -13.86
C ARG A 8 -22.01 7.52 -14.60
N LEU A 9 -21.29 8.42 -13.91
CA LEU A 9 -20.37 9.37 -14.53
C LEU A 9 -19.37 8.70 -15.48
N HIS A 10 -18.91 7.49 -15.14
CA HIS A 10 -17.95 6.72 -15.91
C HIS A 10 -18.43 6.38 -17.34
N ASP A 11 -19.75 6.33 -17.57
CA ASP A 11 -20.39 6.02 -18.86
C ASP A 11 -21.06 7.26 -19.49
N HIS A 12 -20.92 8.45 -18.87
CA HIS A 12 -21.59 9.63 -19.34
C HIS A 12 -20.98 10.15 -20.67
N PRO A 13 -21.76 10.40 -21.74
CA PRO A 13 -21.23 10.74 -23.06
C PRO A 13 -20.33 11.98 -23.09
N LYS A 14 -20.66 13.03 -22.30
CA LYS A 14 -19.80 14.22 -22.18
C LYS A 14 -18.47 13.88 -21.50
N PHE A 15 -18.48 13.00 -20.50
CA PHE A 15 -17.30 12.60 -19.74
C PHE A 15 -16.38 11.71 -20.57
N LEU A 16 -16.96 10.79 -21.35
CA LEU A 16 -16.23 9.92 -22.28
C LEU A 16 -15.51 10.68 -23.41
N LYS A 17 -16.03 11.84 -23.83
CA LYS A 17 -15.37 12.70 -24.83
C LYS A 17 -14.11 13.39 -24.31
N CYS A 18 -13.95 13.50 -22.99
CA CYS A 18 -12.78 14.14 -22.40
C CYS A 18 -11.56 13.20 -22.32
N SER A 19 -10.35 13.77 -22.43
CA SER A 19 -9.10 13.04 -22.14
C SER A 19 -9.02 12.64 -20.66
N LEU A 20 -8.20 11.62 -20.34
CA LEU A 20 -7.98 11.19 -18.97
C LEU A 20 -7.48 12.33 -18.06
N SER A 21 -6.64 13.23 -18.58
CA SER A 21 -6.18 14.42 -17.84
C SER A 21 -7.32 15.37 -17.47
N ALA A 22 -8.25 15.61 -18.40
CA ALA A 22 -9.42 16.45 -18.17
C ALA A 22 -10.41 15.78 -17.19
N ARG A 23 -10.63 14.47 -17.32
CA ARG A 23 -11.44 13.70 -16.35
C ARG A 23 -10.85 13.72 -14.95
N GLY A 24 -9.52 13.58 -14.84
CA GLY A 24 -8.79 13.71 -13.59
C GLY A 24 -8.97 15.09 -12.97
N LEU A 25 -8.79 16.15 -13.76
CA LEU A 25 -9.06 17.53 -13.33
C LEU A 25 -10.49 17.68 -12.82
N TRP A 26 -11.50 17.16 -13.53
CA TRP A 26 -12.91 17.29 -13.13
C TRP A 26 -13.16 16.73 -11.73
N ILE A 27 -12.67 15.51 -11.44
CA ILE A 27 -12.85 14.88 -10.12
C ILE A 27 -12.06 15.61 -9.03
N THR A 28 -10.81 15.97 -9.30
CA THR A 28 -9.97 16.66 -8.32
C THR A 28 -10.52 18.06 -8.01
N ALA A 29 -10.99 18.78 -9.02
CA ALA A 29 -11.65 20.07 -8.86
C ALA A 29 -12.94 19.93 -8.07
N LEU A 30 -13.77 18.92 -8.32
CA LEU A 30 -15.00 18.69 -7.58
C LEU A 30 -14.75 18.47 -6.07
N SER A 31 -13.69 17.72 -5.73
CA SER A 31 -13.25 17.59 -4.33
C SER A 31 -12.80 18.93 -3.76
N TRP A 32 -12.08 19.74 -4.55
CA TRP A 32 -11.58 21.05 -4.13
C TRP A 32 -12.70 22.06 -3.89
N VAL A 33 -13.69 22.15 -4.80
CA VAL A 33 -14.87 23.02 -4.65
C VAL A 33 -15.63 22.65 -3.38
N GLY A 34 -15.75 21.36 -3.07
CA GLY A 34 -16.38 20.87 -1.84
C GLY A 34 -15.65 21.23 -0.54
N ASP A 35 -14.31 21.36 -0.60
CA ASP A 35 -13.49 21.84 0.53
C ASP A 35 -13.57 23.37 0.67
N LYS A 36 -13.56 24.10 -0.45
CA LYS A 36 -13.52 25.56 -0.48
C LYS A 36 -14.89 26.24 -0.43
N LEU A 37 -15.96 25.49 -0.64
CA LEU A 37 -17.34 25.99 -0.64
C LEU A 37 -17.54 27.09 -1.68
N THR A 38 -16.98 26.90 -2.87
CA THR A 38 -17.03 27.89 -3.98
C THR A 38 -18.22 27.67 -4.91
N ASP A 39 -19.25 26.94 -4.47
CA ASP A 39 -20.51 26.77 -5.19
C ASP A 39 -20.40 26.31 -6.65
N GLY A 40 -19.36 25.54 -6.97
CA GLY A 40 -19.11 25.03 -8.32
C GLY A 40 -18.13 25.86 -9.13
N PHE A 41 -17.58 26.94 -8.55
CA PHE A 41 -16.57 27.77 -9.20
C PHE A 41 -15.14 27.25 -8.95
N VAL A 42 -14.36 27.22 -10.03
CA VAL A 42 -12.93 26.89 -10.03
C VAL A 42 -12.17 28.07 -10.66
N PRO A 43 -11.40 28.83 -9.88
CA PRO A 43 -10.60 29.92 -10.42
C PRO A 43 -9.52 29.43 -11.39
N HIS A 44 -9.22 30.21 -12.43
CA HIS A 44 -8.18 29.85 -13.40
C HIS A 44 -6.81 29.67 -12.72
N SER A 45 -6.51 30.51 -11.72
CA SER A 45 -5.32 30.49 -10.89
C SER A 45 -5.09 29.14 -10.17
N CYS A 46 -6.16 28.37 -9.93
CA CYS A 46 -6.11 27.11 -9.22
C CYS A 46 -5.74 25.90 -10.10
N LEU A 47 -5.80 26.00 -11.43
CA LEU A 47 -5.54 24.86 -12.32
C LEU A 47 -4.17 24.21 -12.07
N GLY A 48 -3.12 25.03 -11.92
CA GLY A 48 -1.77 24.52 -11.66
C GLY A 48 -1.66 23.76 -10.33
N ARG A 49 -2.37 24.22 -9.29
CA ARG A 49 -2.45 23.52 -8.00
C ARG A 49 -3.17 22.17 -8.11
N LEU A 50 -4.16 22.09 -9.00
CA LEU A 50 -4.89 20.85 -9.27
C LEU A 50 -4.14 19.91 -10.23
N GLY A 51 -2.88 20.22 -10.58
CA GLY A 51 -2.07 19.40 -11.48
C GLY A 51 -2.50 19.47 -12.94
N ALA A 52 -3.29 20.47 -13.32
CA ALA A 52 -3.85 20.60 -14.66
C ALA A 52 -3.34 21.84 -15.40
N ARG A 53 -3.48 21.82 -16.72
CA ARG A 53 -3.17 22.96 -17.59
C ARG A 53 -4.46 23.56 -18.15
N LYS A 54 -4.39 24.79 -18.67
CA LYS A 54 -5.52 25.46 -19.34
C LYS A 54 -6.20 24.57 -20.39
N ARG A 55 -5.41 23.82 -21.18
CA ARG A 55 -5.91 22.88 -22.20
C ARG A 55 -6.81 21.76 -21.64
N ASP A 56 -6.66 21.38 -20.38
CA ASP A 56 -7.47 20.34 -19.75
C ASP A 56 -8.82 20.93 -19.35
N ALA A 57 -8.83 22.15 -18.80
CA ALA A 57 -10.05 22.91 -18.54
C ALA A 57 -10.80 23.26 -19.83
N ASP A 58 -10.08 23.65 -20.89
CA ASP A 58 -10.67 23.96 -22.20
C ASP A 58 -11.42 22.74 -22.79
N ARG A 59 -10.89 21.51 -22.60
CA ARG A 59 -11.57 20.26 -22.99
C ARG A 59 -12.83 19.97 -22.20
N LEU A 60 -12.86 20.33 -20.91
CA LEU A 60 -14.07 20.20 -20.08
C LEU A 60 -15.15 21.20 -20.51
N VAL A 61 -14.73 22.39 -20.93
CA VAL A 61 -15.65 23.39 -21.49
C VAL A 61 -16.20 22.94 -22.83
N GLU A 62 -15.35 22.45 -23.74
CA GLU A 62 -15.77 21.93 -25.04
C GLU A 62 -16.74 20.74 -24.90
N ALA A 63 -16.52 19.88 -23.91
CA ALA A 63 -17.42 18.78 -23.60
C ALA A 63 -18.74 19.20 -22.95
N GLY A 64 -18.91 20.48 -22.59
CA GLY A 64 -20.09 21.00 -21.88
C GLY A 64 -20.24 20.43 -20.46
N LEU A 65 -19.12 20.09 -19.83
CA LEU A 65 -19.05 19.71 -18.41
C LEU A 65 -18.76 20.94 -17.55
N TRP A 66 -18.00 21.89 -18.08
CA TRP A 66 -17.70 23.17 -17.47
C TRP A 66 -18.15 24.33 -18.37
N GLU A 67 -18.33 25.48 -17.76
CA GLU A 67 -18.61 26.75 -18.45
C GLU A 67 -17.54 27.76 -18.08
N ARG A 68 -17.12 28.62 -19.02
CA ARG A 68 -16.26 29.74 -18.66
C ARG A 68 -17.10 30.82 -18.00
N GLY A 69 -16.56 31.42 -16.96
CA GLY A 69 -17.20 32.56 -16.33
C GLY A 69 -16.23 33.28 -15.40
N GLU A 70 -16.80 34.11 -14.55
CA GLU A 70 -16.10 34.85 -13.53
C GLU A 70 -16.88 34.80 -12.22
N CYS A 71 -16.18 34.92 -11.11
CA CYS A 71 -16.76 35.09 -9.78
C CYS A 71 -15.98 36.20 -9.07
N ASP A 72 -16.68 37.22 -8.56
CA ASP A 72 -16.07 38.36 -7.87
C ASP A 72 -14.92 39.04 -8.65
N GLY A 73 -15.01 39.07 -9.99
CA GLY A 73 -13.99 39.64 -10.88
C GLY A 73 -12.77 38.74 -11.12
N GLU A 74 -12.73 37.53 -10.58
CA GLU A 74 -11.70 36.52 -10.93
C GLU A 74 -12.22 35.61 -12.06
N PRO A 75 -11.48 35.46 -13.19
CA PRO A 75 -11.88 34.57 -14.27
C PRO A 75 -11.64 33.10 -13.89
N GLY A 76 -12.54 32.22 -14.34
CA GLY A 76 -12.46 30.80 -14.03
C GLY A 76 -13.48 29.97 -14.78
N TYR A 77 -13.92 28.90 -14.12
CA TYR A 77 -14.78 27.88 -14.70
C TYR A 77 -15.87 27.47 -13.70
N TRP A 78 -17.08 27.29 -14.19
CA TRP A 78 -18.22 26.77 -13.44
C TRP A 78 -18.48 25.33 -13.81
N PHE A 79 -18.78 24.48 -12.83
CA PHE A 79 -19.35 23.16 -13.09
C PHE A 79 -20.77 23.32 -13.66
N HIS A 80 -21.04 22.68 -14.80
CA HIS A 80 -22.38 22.62 -15.36
C HIS A 80 -23.32 21.85 -14.39
N ASP A 81 -24.52 22.39 -14.18
CA ASP A 81 -25.57 21.84 -13.31
C ASP A 81 -25.14 21.53 -11.85
N PHE A 82 -24.11 22.25 -11.34
CA PHE A 82 -23.60 22.00 -9.99
C PHE A 82 -24.66 22.24 -8.91
N GLU A 83 -25.48 23.27 -9.09
CA GLU A 83 -26.49 23.68 -8.10
C GLU A 83 -27.63 22.67 -7.97
N ASP A 84 -28.07 22.12 -9.10
CA ASP A 84 -29.19 21.16 -9.16
C ASP A 84 -28.89 19.87 -8.41
N TRP A 85 -27.62 19.46 -8.37
CA TRP A 85 -27.19 18.21 -7.72
C TRP A 85 -26.50 18.38 -6.37
N ASN A 86 -25.82 19.52 -6.11
CA ASN A 86 -25.05 19.74 -4.89
C ASN A 86 -25.57 20.87 -3.97
N LYS A 87 -26.41 21.83 -4.41
CA LYS A 87 -26.92 22.91 -3.51
C LYS A 87 -28.11 22.51 -2.64
N ALA A 88 -28.98 21.61 -3.10
CA ALA A 88 -30.15 21.16 -2.32
C ALA A 88 -29.79 20.48 -0.98
N ALA A 89 -28.56 19.96 -0.84
CA ALA A 89 -28.09 19.27 0.37
C ALA A 89 -27.15 20.10 1.26
N THR A 90 -26.69 21.27 0.83
CA THR A 90 -25.51 21.93 1.45
C THR A 90 -25.84 23.10 2.38
N HIS A 91 -26.76 24.02 2.06
CA HIS A 91 -26.94 25.22 2.91
C HIS A 91 -27.45 24.92 4.33
N ALA A 92 -28.46 24.05 4.49
CA ALA A 92 -29.00 23.68 5.79
C ALA A 92 -28.01 22.83 6.61
N GLU A 93 -27.34 21.89 5.96
CA GLU A 93 -26.34 21.00 6.54
C GLU A 93 -25.09 21.79 6.99
N VAL A 94 -24.62 22.75 6.18
CA VAL A 94 -23.49 23.64 6.45
C VAL A 94 -23.79 24.58 7.61
N ARG A 95 -24.99 25.20 7.67
CA ARG A 95 -25.38 26.08 8.78
C ARG A 95 -25.50 25.30 10.10
N LYS A 96 -26.05 24.08 10.05
CA LYS A 96 -26.13 23.16 11.18
C LYS A 96 -24.73 22.73 11.66
N ARG A 97 -23.81 22.39 10.75
CA ARG A 97 -22.43 22.00 11.09
C ARG A 97 -21.57 23.17 11.56
N ALA A 98 -21.72 24.37 11.00
CA ALA A 98 -21.02 25.56 11.48
C ALA A 98 -21.42 25.87 12.93
N GLY A 99 -22.71 25.75 13.26
CA GLY A 99 -23.21 25.81 14.63
C GLY A 99 -22.61 24.74 15.53
N GLN A 100 -22.66 23.47 15.11
CA GLN A 100 -22.12 22.34 15.88
C GLN A 100 -20.60 22.42 16.07
N ASN A 101 -19.84 22.86 15.05
CA ASN A 101 -18.40 22.99 15.11
C ASN A 101 -17.98 24.17 15.99
N ARG A 102 -18.70 25.31 15.93
CA ARG A 102 -18.51 26.44 16.85
C ARG A 102 -18.75 26.01 18.29
N SER A 103 -19.85 25.30 18.56
CA SER A 103 -20.15 24.76 19.89
C SER A 103 -19.11 23.74 20.37
N ARG A 104 -18.61 22.87 19.47
CA ARG A 104 -17.59 21.86 19.78
C ARG A 104 -16.23 22.49 20.08
N VAL A 105 -15.81 23.47 19.29
CA VAL A 105 -14.55 24.22 19.50
C VAL A 105 -14.62 25.03 20.78
N LEU A 106 -15.76 25.65 21.08
CA LEU A 106 -15.95 26.40 22.33
C LEU A 106 -15.88 25.46 23.54
N LYS A 107 -16.61 24.33 23.53
CA LYS A 107 -16.53 23.30 24.58
C LYS A 107 -15.12 22.73 24.73
N HIS A 108 -14.41 22.49 23.63
CA HIS A 108 -13.03 22.01 23.65
C HIS A 108 -12.08 23.05 24.26
N ARG A 109 -12.20 24.32 23.89
CA ARG A 109 -11.40 25.43 24.46
C ARG A 109 -11.64 25.59 25.95
N THR A 110 -12.91 25.57 26.40
CA THR A 110 -13.27 25.66 27.82
C THR A 110 -12.79 24.44 28.60
N ARG A 111 -12.90 23.21 28.07
CA ARG A 111 -12.34 22.00 28.71
C ARG A 111 -10.82 22.07 28.80
N ARG A 112 -10.15 22.56 27.75
CA ARG A 112 -8.68 22.62 27.69
C ARG A 112 -8.09 23.69 28.61
N SER A 113 -8.78 24.81 28.84
CA SER A 113 -8.40 25.80 29.85
C SER A 113 -8.56 25.29 31.29
N VAL A 114 -9.51 24.38 31.54
CA VAL A 114 -9.69 23.74 32.86
C VAL A 114 -8.63 22.66 33.09
N VAL A 115 -8.34 21.81 32.09
CA VAL A 115 -7.31 20.75 32.18
C VAL A 115 -5.89 21.30 32.35
N TYR A 116 -5.58 22.47 31.77
CA TYR A 116 -4.26 23.10 31.93
C TYR A 116 -3.96 23.51 33.38
N LYS A 117 -4.98 23.80 34.20
CA LYS A 117 -4.80 24.21 35.61
C LYS A 117 -4.66 23.04 36.60
N GLN A 118 -4.86 21.79 36.18
CA GLN A 118 -4.90 20.61 37.08
C GLN A 118 -3.87 19.53 36.74
N ARG A 119 -2.78 19.87 36.06
CA ARG A 119 -1.77 18.87 35.67
C ARG A 119 -0.83 18.56 36.84
N THR A 120 -1.11 17.49 37.57
CA THR A 120 -0.13 16.86 38.49
C THR A 120 0.98 16.17 37.69
N PRO A 121 2.24 16.16 38.17
CA PRO A 121 3.34 15.48 37.47
C PRO A 121 3.13 13.96 37.53
N GLN A 122 3.27 13.28 36.38
CA GLN A 122 3.21 11.81 36.28
C GLN A 122 4.60 11.19 36.08
N PRO A 123 4.80 9.94 36.51
CA PRO A 123 6.13 9.35 36.71
C PRO A 123 6.85 9.07 35.39
N THR A 124 8.15 9.36 35.38
CA THR A 124 9.05 9.14 34.25
C THR A 124 9.32 7.67 34.02
N VAL A 125 8.82 7.13 32.91
CA VAL A 125 9.35 5.89 32.31
C VAL A 125 10.75 6.21 31.74
N THR A 126 11.70 5.26 31.74
CA THR A 126 13.04 5.38 31.13
C THR A 126 13.07 4.69 29.76
N GLY A 127 13.86 5.21 28.81
CA GLY A 127 13.91 4.77 27.39
C GLY A 127 13.84 5.96 26.42
N THR A 128 14.44 5.82 25.23
CA THR A 128 14.47 6.85 24.18
C THR A 128 13.59 6.52 22.98
N THR A 129 13.23 5.25 22.75
CA THR A 129 12.48 4.83 21.55
C THR A 129 11.21 4.05 21.88
N PRO A 130 10.18 4.06 21.00
CA PRO A 130 8.92 3.34 21.23
C PRO A 130 9.08 1.83 21.54
N ALA A 131 10.14 1.19 21.07
CA ALA A 131 10.45 -0.21 21.36
C ALA A 131 10.75 -0.48 22.84
N ASP A 132 11.20 0.52 23.61
CA ASP A 132 11.55 0.34 25.02
C ASP A 132 10.32 0.15 25.92
N TRP A 133 9.13 0.55 25.46
CA TRP A 133 7.90 0.55 26.26
C TRP A 133 6.66 0.07 25.51
N SER A 134 6.80 -0.39 24.27
CA SER A 134 5.69 -0.94 23.49
C SER A 134 6.18 -1.95 22.46
N THR A 135 5.27 -2.71 21.87
CA THR A 135 5.58 -3.73 20.87
C THR A 135 5.02 -3.35 19.49
N PRO A 136 5.52 -3.95 18.39
CA PRO A 136 4.94 -3.74 17.06
C PRO A 136 3.44 -4.12 16.97
N GLU A 137 2.99 -5.11 17.75
CA GLU A 137 1.61 -5.60 17.78
C GLU A 137 0.68 -4.70 18.61
N ASP A 138 1.23 -4.03 19.62
CA ASP A 138 0.51 -3.05 20.44
C ASP A 138 1.29 -1.73 20.63
N PRO A 139 1.45 -0.96 19.54
CA PRO A 139 2.30 0.22 19.49
C PRO A 139 1.66 1.41 20.21
N ARG A 140 2.37 1.90 21.25
CA ARG A 140 1.83 2.86 22.22
C ARG A 140 2.83 3.95 22.60
N CYS A 141 2.30 5.06 23.08
CA CYS A 141 3.13 6.06 23.76
C CYS A 141 3.37 5.67 25.22
N ARG A 142 4.39 6.27 25.82
CA ARG A 142 4.80 6.05 27.22
C ARG A 142 3.63 6.14 28.21
N ASP A 143 2.82 7.18 28.06
CA ASP A 143 1.68 7.45 28.94
C ASP A 143 0.59 6.37 28.88
N HIS A 144 0.51 5.62 27.77
CA HIS A 144 -0.51 4.59 27.55
C HIS A 144 0.08 3.17 27.50
N ALA A 145 1.39 3.01 27.65
CA ALA A 145 2.06 1.71 27.56
C ALA A 145 1.44 0.68 28.50
N LYS A 146 1.05 1.10 29.72
CA LYS A 146 0.52 0.23 30.77
C LYS A 146 -1.02 0.11 30.81
N LEU A 147 -1.76 0.82 29.95
CA LEU A 147 -3.23 0.77 29.96
C LEU A 147 -3.77 -0.43 29.17
N PRO A 148 -4.90 -1.05 29.52
CA PRO A 148 -5.52 -2.06 28.65
C PRO A 148 -5.95 -1.47 27.30
N ARG A 149 -5.92 -2.26 26.21
CA ARG A 149 -6.12 -1.78 24.82
C ARG A 149 -7.46 -1.05 24.62
N GLU A 150 -8.52 -1.56 25.22
CA GLU A 150 -9.88 -0.99 25.18
C GLU A 150 -10.02 0.36 25.90
N HIS A 151 -9.09 0.67 26.81
CA HIS A 151 -9.09 1.91 27.60
C HIS A 151 -8.18 2.98 27.00
N VAL A 152 -7.51 2.71 25.87
CA VAL A 152 -6.62 3.69 25.22
C VAL A 152 -7.47 4.67 24.39
N PRO A 153 -7.54 5.96 24.76
CA PRO A 153 -8.26 6.94 23.97
C PRO A 153 -7.53 7.21 22.64
N ALA A 154 -8.24 7.83 21.69
CA ALA A 154 -7.62 8.31 20.45
C ALA A 154 -6.48 9.29 20.79
N CYS A 155 -5.23 8.82 20.64
CA CYS A 155 -4.03 9.54 21.05
C CYS A 155 -3.05 9.69 19.88
N ARG A 156 -2.66 10.94 19.60
CA ARG A 156 -1.69 11.27 18.54
C ARG A 156 -0.33 10.62 18.79
N ALA A 157 0.13 10.58 20.05
CA ALA A 157 1.42 9.99 20.40
C ALA A 157 1.44 8.46 20.20
N CYS A 158 0.34 7.75 20.47
CA CYS A 158 0.20 6.33 20.09
C CYS A 158 0.21 6.16 18.56
N GLY A 159 -0.36 7.12 17.81
CA GLY A 159 -0.27 7.15 16.36
C GLY A 159 1.16 7.31 15.83
N GLN A 160 1.99 8.12 16.51
CA GLN A 160 3.40 8.27 16.15
C GLN A 160 4.20 6.99 16.46
N ALA A 161 3.93 6.32 17.58
CA ALA A 161 4.54 5.02 17.89
C ALA A 161 4.25 3.97 16.80
N ARG A 162 3.00 3.89 16.31
CA ARG A 162 2.62 3.05 15.16
C ARG A 162 3.45 3.33 13.90
N GLN A 163 3.60 4.61 13.57
CA GLN A 163 4.35 5.02 12.39
C GLN A 163 5.83 4.66 12.52
N TRP A 164 6.40 4.81 13.71
CA TRP A 164 7.80 4.43 13.97
C TRP A 164 8.05 2.94 13.72
N PHE A 165 7.22 2.03 14.25
CA PHE A 165 7.38 0.59 13.98
C PHE A 165 7.20 0.24 12.50
N THR A 166 6.25 0.90 11.82
CA THR A 166 6.06 0.74 10.38
C THR A 166 7.31 1.16 9.61
N GLN A 167 7.94 2.27 10.00
CA GLN A 167 9.18 2.75 9.39
C GLN A 167 10.35 1.81 9.64
N GLN A 168 10.46 1.23 10.84
CA GLN A 168 11.50 0.22 11.14
C GLN A 168 11.35 -1.02 10.26
N ALA A 169 10.13 -1.55 10.11
CA ALA A 169 9.88 -2.71 9.24
C ALA A 169 10.18 -2.40 7.76
N MET A 170 9.86 -1.19 7.29
CA MET A 170 10.22 -0.75 5.94
C MET A 170 11.75 -0.62 5.76
N ALA A 171 12.45 -0.07 6.76
CA ALA A 171 13.89 0.08 6.73
C ALA A 171 14.60 -1.28 6.75
N GLU A 172 14.14 -2.25 7.53
CA GLU A 172 14.68 -3.62 7.54
C GLU A 172 14.50 -4.29 6.18
N LYS A 173 13.31 -4.17 5.57
CA LYS A 173 13.06 -4.69 4.23
C LYS A 173 13.98 -4.03 3.19
N GLN A 174 14.16 -2.72 3.27
CA GLN A 174 15.04 -1.99 2.36
C GLN A 174 16.51 -2.42 2.56
N ALA A 175 16.98 -2.53 3.80
CA ALA A 175 18.33 -2.99 4.11
C ALA A 175 18.60 -4.40 3.58
N ARG A 176 17.61 -5.30 3.62
CA ARG A 176 17.71 -6.62 3.00
C ARG A 176 17.86 -6.54 1.48
N HIS A 177 17.10 -5.67 0.83
CA HIS A 177 17.24 -5.46 -0.62
C HIS A 177 18.58 -4.84 -0.97
N ASP A 178 19.04 -3.85 -0.20
CA ASP A 178 20.33 -3.20 -0.39
C ASP A 178 21.49 -4.19 -0.20
N ALA A 179 21.40 -5.08 0.78
CA ALA A 179 22.40 -6.13 1.01
C ALA A 179 22.49 -7.13 -0.15
N ILE A 180 21.36 -7.49 -0.77
CA ILE A 180 21.34 -8.33 -1.99
C ILE A 180 21.97 -7.54 -3.15
N ALA A 181 21.54 -6.29 -3.35
CA ALA A 181 22.01 -5.45 -4.44
C ALA A 181 23.51 -5.12 -4.36
N SER A 182 24.08 -5.06 -3.16
CA SER A 182 25.51 -4.80 -2.95
C SER A 182 26.38 -6.06 -2.90
N CYS A 183 25.80 -7.26 -3.00
CA CYS A 183 26.54 -8.50 -2.83
C CYS A 183 27.11 -9.00 -4.15
N GLU A 184 28.42 -9.26 -4.19
CA GLU A 184 29.12 -9.75 -5.37
C GLU A 184 28.94 -11.27 -5.61
N TYR A 185 28.36 -12.00 -4.65
CA TYR A 185 28.32 -13.47 -4.64
C TYR A 185 26.94 -14.06 -4.96
N CYS A 186 25.88 -13.25 -4.99
CA CYS A 186 24.52 -13.73 -5.20
C CYS A 186 23.83 -13.02 -6.38
N ASP A 187 22.73 -13.61 -6.84
CA ASP A 187 21.87 -13.02 -7.85
C ASP A 187 20.87 -12.00 -7.25
N ASP A 188 20.06 -11.37 -8.10
CA ASP A 188 19.01 -10.41 -7.70
C ASP A 188 17.95 -10.99 -6.74
N ARG A 189 17.95 -12.32 -6.53
CA ARG A 189 17.05 -13.03 -5.62
C ARG A 189 17.75 -13.40 -4.29
N GLY A 190 19.02 -13.05 -4.11
CA GLY A 190 19.82 -13.40 -2.94
C GLY A 190 20.22 -14.88 -2.91
N LEU A 191 20.29 -15.55 -4.06
CA LEU A 191 20.73 -16.94 -4.19
C LEU A 191 22.15 -16.99 -4.72
N ALA A 192 22.96 -17.86 -4.14
CA ALA A 192 24.36 -18.05 -4.51
C ALA A 192 24.64 -19.54 -4.78
N THR A 193 25.50 -19.81 -5.74
CA THR A 193 25.97 -21.16 -6.04
C THR A 193 27.29 -21.39 -5.32
N THR A 194 27.35 -22.42 -4.48
CA THR A 194 28.58 -22.85 -3.78
C THR A 194 28.80 -24.34 -3.99
N GLN A 195 29.92 -24.89 -3.52
CA GLN A 195 30.20 -26.32 -3.62
C GLN A 195 29.95 -27.06 -2.31
N ASP A 196 29.57 -28.33 -2.42
CA ASP A 196 29.58 -29.24 -1.30
C ASP A 196 30.98 -29.85 -1.07
N THR A 197 31.16 -30.59 0.03
CA THR A 197 32.43 -31.29 0.35
C THR A 197 32.78 -32.40 -0.65
N ALA A 198 31.86 -32.79 -1.52
CA ALA A 198 32.06 -33.75 -2.60
C ALA A 198 32.34 -33.06 -3.96
N GLY A 199 32.36 -31.72 -4.00
CA GLY A 199 32.63 -30.92 -5.20
C GLY A 199 31.41 -30.67 -6.08
N ASN A 200 30.18 -30.98 -5.63
CA ASN A 200 28.96 -30.71 -6.37
C ASN A 200 28.47 -29.28 -6.12
N ASP A 201 27.97 -28.61 -7.16
CA ASP A 201 27.35 -27.30 -7.03
C ASP A 201 25.99 -27.39 -6.32
N VAL A 202 25.81 -26.57 -5.29
CA VAL A 202 24.60 -26.44 -4.49
C VAL A 202 24.14 -25.00 -4.41
N LEU A 203 22.82 -24.81 -4.50
CA LEU A 203 22.19 -23.49 -4.46
C LEU A 203 21.79 -23.15 -3.02
N ILE A 204 22.27 -22.02 -2.50
CA ILE A 204 22.00 -21.55 -1.14
C ILE A 204 21.45 -20.14 -1.10
N ARG A 205 20.77 -19.80 -0.01
CA ARG A 205 20.49 -18.39 0.32
C ARG A 205 21.76 -17.73 0.83
N CYS A 206 22.15 -16.63 0.20
CA CYS A 206 23.33 -15.88 0.60
C CYS A 206 23.13 -15.20 1.96
N SER A 207 24.17 -15.20 2.80
CA SER A 207 24.18 -14.54 4.10
C SER A 207 24.65 -13.07 4.03
N HIS A 208 25.12 -12.61 2.87
CA HIS A 208 25.63 -11.24 2.60
C HIS A 208 26.74 -10.76 3.57
N ASN A 209 27.45 -11.69 4.23
CA ASN A 209 28.48 -11.41 5.23
C ASN A 209 29.89 -11.83 4.81
N GLY A 210 30.12 -12.07 3.51
CA GLY A 210 31.43 -12.46 2.97
C GLY A 210 31.37 -13.66 2.00
N PRO A 211 32.51 -14.33 1.76
CA PRO A 211 32.61 -15.40 0.77
C PRO A 211 31.76 -16.62 1.12
N LEU A 212 31.35 -17.35 0.08
CA LEU A 212 30.42 -18.48 0.20
C LEU A 212 31.04 -19.68 0.94
N PRO A 213 30.31 -20.31 1.87
CA PRO A 213 30.79 -21.48 2.59
C PRO A 213 30.71 -22.76 1.73
N ILE A 214 31.62 -23.71 1.98
CA ILE A 214 31.51 -25.08 1.45
C ILE A 214 30.52 -25.84 2.33
N ILE A 215 29.55 -26.52 1.72
CA ILE A 215 28.46 -27.21 2.45
C ILE A 215 28.79 -28.70 2.62
N PRO A 216 28.51 -29.33 3.78
CA PRO A 216 28.67 -30.78 3.90
C PRO A 216 27.76 -31.51 2.89
N ALA A 217 28.36 -32.41 2.12
CA ALA A 217 27.62 -33.26 1.19
C ALA A 217 26.59 -34.11 1.97
N PRO A 218 25.38 -34.31 1.43
CA PRO A 218 24.38 -35.17 2.08
C PRO A 218 24.93 -36.59 2.22
N GLU A 219 24.69 -37.22 3.37
CA GLU A 219 25.05 -38.62 3.56
C GLU A 219 24.33 -39.49 2.51
N PRO A 220 25.02 -40.46 1.90
CA PRO A 220 24.41 -41.33 0.92
C PRO A 220 23.22 -42.06 1.54
N VAL A 221 22.04 -41.89 0.96
CA VAL A 221 20.84 -42.58 1.40
C VAL A 221 21.03 -44.08 1.12
N VAL A 222 21.24 -44.86 2.17
CA VAL A 222 21.30 -46.31 2.07
C VAL A 222 19.88 -46.83 1.84
N HIS A 223 19.53 -47.04 0.58
CA HIS A 223 18.27 -47.68 0.24
C HIS A 223 18.35 -49.17 0.60
N ASN A 224 17.47 -49.60 1.50
CA ASN A 224 17.26 -51.04 1.69
C ASN A 224 16.75 -51.64 0.38
N PRO A 225 17.38 -52.71 -0.11
CA PRO A 225 17.00 -53.26 -1.39
C PRO A 225 15.60 -53.86 -1.26
N PRO A 226 14.71 -53.72 -2.26
CA PRO A 226 13.30 -54.07 -2.14
C PRO A 226 13.10 -55.54 -1.75
N PRO A 227 11.99 -55.92 -1.08
CA PRO A 227 11.77 -57.31 -0.69
C PRO A 227 11.93 -58.31 -1.85
N PRO A 228 12.39 -59.55 -1.61
CA PRO A 228 12.68 -60.53 -2.66
C PRO A 228 11.51 -60.78 -3.62
N GLU A 229 10.28 -60.74 -3.11
CA GLU A 229 9.04 -60.89 -3.88
C GLU A 229 8.83 -59.78 -4.91
N VAL A 230 9.22 -58.54 -4.56
CA VAL A 230 9.17 -57.37 -5.45
C VAL A 230 10.28 -57.44 -6.49
N ARG A 231 11.49 -57.89 -6.11
CA ARG A 231 12.59 -58.12 -7.08
C ARG A 231 12.20 -59.18 -8.11
N ALA A 232 11.67 -60.31 -7.66
CA ALA A 232 11.20 -61.39 -8.53
C ALA A 232 10.06 -60.93 -9.45
N TRP A 233 9.22 -60.00 -9.01
CA TRP A 233 8.19 -59.40 -9.86
C TRP A 233 8.80 -58.53 -10.98
N PHE A 234 9.78 -57.67 -10.67
CA PHE A 234 10.49 -56.87 -11.68
C PHE A 234 11.27 -57.75 -12.68
N ASP A 235 11.98 -58.78 -12.22
CA ASP A 235 12.75 -59.67 -13.09
C ASP A 235 11.86 -60.39 -14.11
N ARG A 236 10.65 -60.81 -13.70
CA ARG A 236 9.64 -61.39 -14.60
C ARG A 236 9.14 -60.39 -15.65
N GLN A 237 8.98 -59.12 -15.28
CA GLN A 237 8.54 -58.06 -16.19
C GLN A 237 9.62 -57.69 -17.22
N HIS A 238 10.91 -57.79 -16.87
CA HIS A 238 12.02 -57.54 -17.79
C HIS A 238 12.34 -58.75 -18.68
N SER A 239 12.14 -59.97 -18.19
CA SER A 239 12.28 -61.21 -18.99
C SER A 239 11.24 -61.31 -20.13
N THR A 240 10.05 -60.74 -19.96
CA THR A 240 8.97 -60.75 -20.97
C THR A 240 9.15 -59.69 -22.08
N ARG A 241 10.17 -58.82 -21.99
CA ARG A 241 10.45 -57.75 -22.97
C ARG A 241 11.74 -57.95 -23.78
N GLN A 242 12.33 -59.15 -23.80
CA GLN A 242 13.41 -59.42 -24.75
C GLN A 242 12.85 -59.48 -26.18
N PRO A 243 13.35 -58.67 -27.13
CA PRO A 243 12.89 -58.74 -28.50
C PRO A 243 13.32 -60.08 -29.11
N VAL A 244 12.38 -60.77 -29.75
CA VAL A 244 12.65 -61.97 -30.53
C VAL A 244 13.59 -61.57 -31.68
N VAL A 245 14.85 -62.02 -31.61
CA VAL A 245 15.80 -61.87 -32.70
C VAL A 245 15.38 -62.81 -33.84
N VAL A 246 14.66 -62.27 -34.82
CA VAL A 246 14.27 -63.02 -36.02
C VAL A 246 15.53 -63.23 -36.87
N HIS A 247 16.04 -64.46 -36.91
CA HIS A 247 17.09 -64.84 -37.85
C HIS A 247 16.49 -65.05 -39.24
N SER A 248 16.79 -64.15 -40.16
CA SER A 248 16.46 -64.29 -41.58
C SER A 248 17.32 -65.39 -42.20
N ALA A 249 16.71 -66.54 -42.48
CA ALA A 249 17.34 -67.60 -43.27
C ALA A 249 17.56 -67.12 -44.71
N SER A 250 18.81 -67.17 -45.16
CA SER A 250 19.17 -67.04 -46.58
C SER A 250 18.89 -68.38 -47.26
N MET A 251 18.09 -68.37 -48.33
CA MET A 251 17.97 -69.46 -49.28
C MET A 251 18.19 -68.89 -50.68
N GLU A 252 19.23 -69.45 -51.32
CA GLU A 252 19.61 -69.49 -52.75
C GLU A 252 19.89 -68.19 -53.51
#